data_AF-A0A957U6K3-F1
#
_entry.id   AF-A0A957U6K3-F1
#
_cell.length_a   1.000
_cell.length_b   1.000
_cell.length_c   1.000
_cell.angle_alpha   90.00
_cell.angle_beta   90.00
_cell.angle_gamma   90.00
#
_symmetry.space_group_name_H-M   'P 1'
#
loop_
_entity.id
_entity.type
_entity.pdbx_description
1 polymer ?
#
loop_
_entity_poly.entity_id
_entity_poly.type
_entity_poly.pdbx_seq_one_letter_code
_entity_poly.pdbx_strand_id
1 'polypeptide(L)'
;PLYHTTGNHTVYDRGSEALFRRVMAHLPQNGPPGQEGLSYFVRRRDLLLVFVNTLNSRLGGEGRVATTWLDQILGEHADARDKLVFGHHPVYPVNGFSGAYQREIGPEDGRRFWDVLVRHKVLAYFCSHILAFDVQVHDGVLQILTAGAGTIPRMPEAIEYLHCLQVALDGHGLRYQVLDPAGQVREGLTWPLDLPSSATWTRWENGAIEAVPAATPSQLCAWRFSGVCGPAISGEAQTLLCGWNADASLPPIWIGLRGVESRLHVLLSPEPGRSPHLWQGPILAPGQPFALQIAVHPGMGPGGLLWRWNDATPWSSLIGASAWGADRLTWPVEWTVGTEPGADGRPFRGTDLVVAGCMVAIDDLS
;
A
#
# COMPACT_ATOMS: atom_id res chain seq x y z
N PRO A 1 23.54 11.75 10.67
CA PRO A 1 22.63 12.80 11.18
C PRO A 1 21.33 12.14 11.67
N LEU A 2 20.68 12.68 12.71
CA LEU A 2 19.43 12.14 13.23
C LEU A 2 18.34 13.22 13.15
N TYR A 3 17.29 12.92 12.40
CA TYR A 3 16.11 13.77 12.22
C TYR A 3 14.94 13.11 12.96
N HIS A 4 14.15 13.90 13.69
CA HIS A 4 13.00 13.41 14.44
C HIS A 4 11.71 13.98 13.87
N THR A 5 10.70 13.13 13.74
CA THR A 5 9.31 13.57 13.60
C THR A 5 8.71 13.76 14.99
N THR A 6 7.63 14.53 15.05
CA THR A 6 6.81 14.63 16.25
C THR A 6 5.93 13.38 16.39
N GLY A 7 5.34 13.15 17.56
CA GLY A 7 4.34 12.08 17.78
C GLY A 7 3.41 12.37 18.97
N ASN A 8 2.30 11.64 19.08
CA ASN A 8 1.30 11.84 20.15
C ASN A 8 1.86 11.67 21.56
N HIS A 9 2.90 10.86 21.72
CA HIS A 9 3.60 10.71 23.00
C HIS A 9 4.68 11.77 23.27
N THR A 10 4.98 12.65 22.31
CA THR A 10 6.04 13.66 22.45
C THR A 10 5.53 15.10 22.32
N VAL A 11 4.39 15.34 21.66
CA VAL A 11 3.82 16.67 21.39
C VAL A 11 2.28 16.71 21.51
N TYR A 12 1.73 16.25 22.62
CA TYR A 12 0.28 16.20 22.82
C TYR A 12 -0.36 17.58 23.10
N ASP A 13 0.43 18.55 23.54
CA ASP A 13 0.00 19.91 23.86
C ASP A 13 1.13 20.94 23.65
N ARG A 14 0.84 22.23 23.88
CA ARG A 14 1.84 23.30 23.71
C ARG A 14 3.05 23.16 24.66
N GLY A 15 2.85 22.59 25.85
CA GLY A 15 3.92 22.40 26.83
C GLY A 15 4.93 21.35 26.38
N SER A 16 4.42 20.20 25.94
CA SER A 16 5.20 19.11 25.35
C SER A 16 5.85 19.50 24.03
N GLU A 17 5.18 20.29 23.17
CA GLU A 17 5.82 20.91 22.00
C GLU A 17 7.03 21.79 22.37
N ALA A 18 6.92 22.61 23.42
CA ALA A 18 8.03 23.45 23.87
C ALA A 18 9.19 22.61 24.43
N LEU A 19 8.88 21.53 25.17
CA LEU A 19 9.88 20.58 25.64
C LEU A 19 10.58 19.86 24.47
N PHE A 20 9.81 19.40 23.48
CA PHE A 20 10.36 18.75 22.28
C PHE A 20 11.35 19.65 21.56
N ARG A 21 11.00 20.92 21.30
CA ARG A 21 11.91 21.90 20.69
C ARG A 21 13.19 22.09 21.49
N ARG A 22 13.10 22.13 22.81
CA ARG A 22 14.25 22.31 23.70
C ARG A 22 15.19 21.10 23.68
N VAL A 23 14.63 19.89 23.71
CA VAL A 23 15.43 18.64 23.69
C VAL A 23 16.00 18.39 22.30
N MET A 24 15.23 18.67 21.26
CA MET A 24 15.59 18.48 19.85
C MET A 24 16.07 19.78 19.20
N ALA A 25 16.81 20.61 19.93
CA ALA A 25 17.24 21.93 19.47
C ALA A 25 18.17 21.90 18.24
N HIS A 26 18.71 20.72 17.90
CA HIS A 26 19.52 20.51 16.69
C HIS A 26 18.70 20.42 15.40
N LEU A 27 17.38 20.27 15.48
CA LEU A 27 16.52 20.21 14.31
C LEU A 27 16.42 21.58 13.61
N PRO A 28 16.27 21.61 12.27
CA PRO A 28 16.08 22.85 11.55
C PRO A 28 14.84 23.63 12.02
N GLN A 29 14.95 24.95 11.99
CA GLN A 29 13.91 25.89 12.44
C GLN A 29 13.17 26.56 11.25
N ASN A 30 13.32 26.01 10.04
CA ASN A 30 12.75 26.53 8.78
C ASN A 30 11.29 26.09 8.53
N GLY A 31 10.55 25.81 9.61
CA GLY A 31 9.13 25.49 9.58
C GLY A 31 8.23 26.71 9.35
N PRO A 32 6.91 26.51 9.22
CA PRO A 32 5.97 27.63 9.18
C PRO A 32 5.91 28.33 10.55
N PRO A 33 5.44 29.59 10.60
CA PRO A 33 5.34 30.35 11.84
C PRO A 33 4.66 29.59 12.98
N GLY A 34 5.35 29.46 14.11
CA GLY A 34 4.88 28.74 15.29
C GLY A 34 4.97 27.21 15.21
N GLN A 35 5.66 26.66 14.19
CA GLN A 35 5.98 25.24 14.04
C GLN A 35 7.49 25.01 13.84
N GLU A 36 8.32 26.01 14.11
CA GLU A 36 9.77 25.92 14.05
C GLU A 36 10.26 24.78 14.95
N GLY A 37 11.11 23.89 14.41
CA GLY A 37 11.59 22.71 15.11
C GLY A 37 10.56 21.58 15.31
N LEU A 38 9.32 21.74 14.82
CA LEU A 38 8.27 20.72 14.82
C LEU A 38 7.92 20.24 13.40
N SER A 39 7.81 21.19 12.46
CA SER A 39 7.79 20.93 11.03
C SER A 39 8.99 21.62 10.41
N TYR A 40 9.67 20.96 9.49
CA TYR A 40 10.90 21.48 8.89
C TYR A 40 11.27 20.70 7.63
N PHE A 41 12.23 21.19 6.86
CA PHE A 41 12.75 20.46 5.70
C PHE A 41 14.28 20.47 5.66
N VAL A 42 14.83 19.49 4.96
CA VAL A 42 16.25 19.34 4.70
C VAL A 42 16.46 19.06 3.22
N ARG A 43 17.24 19.92 2.56
CA ARG A 43 17.69 19.71 1.18
C ARG A 43 19.11 19.14 1.17
N ARG A 44 19.33 18.11 0.34
CA ARG A 44 20.63 17.45 0.11
C ARG A 44 20.81 17.15 -1.37
N ARG A 45 21.42 18.07 -2.12
CA ARG A 45 21.48 18.00 -3.59
C ARG A 45 20.09 17.74 -4.13
N ASP A 46 19.86 16.65 -4.86
CA ASP A 46 18.58 16.31 -5.48
C ASP A 46 17.55 15.65 -4.56
N LEU A 47 17.91 15.37 -3.29
CA LEU A 47 16.99 14.86 -2.28
C LEU A 47 16.37 15.99 -1.44
N LEU A 48 15.05 15.97 -1.29
CA LEU A 48 14.30 16.79 -0.34
C LEU A 48 13.63 15.88 0.71
N LEU A 49 13.87 16.18 1.98
CA LEU A 49 13.21 15.55 3.11
C LEU A 49 12.32 16.61 3.79
N VAL A 50 11.03 16.34 3.96
CA VAL A 50 10.10 17.24 4.65
C VAL A 50 9.48 16.53 5.84
N PHE A 51 9.61 17.10 7.02
CA PHE A 51 9.09 16.58 8.28
C PHE A 51 7.88 17.43 8.68
N VAL A 52 6.73 16.79 8.87
CA VAL A 52 5.46 17.46 9.18
C VAL A 52 4.97 17.10 10.57
N ASN A 53 4.49 18.09 11.31
CA ASN A 53 3.80 17.87 12.57
C ASN A 53 2.33 17.53 12.30
N THR A 54 1.99 16.24 12.39
CA THR A 54 0.60 15.75 12.25
C THR A 54 -0.23 15.90 13.53
N LEU A 55 0.25 16.70 14.49
CA LEU A 55 -0.37 16.96 15.79
C LEU A 55 -0.42 18.46 16.07
N ASN A 56 -0.62 19.27 15.04
CA ASN A 56 -0.45 20.72 15.17
C ASN A 56 -1.49 21.31 16.13
N SER A 57 -1.06 21.65 17.36
CA SER A 57 -1.93 22.17 18.41
C SER A 57 -2.58 23.51 18.05
N ARG A 58 -2.03 24.27 17.10
CA ARG A 58 -2.63 25.52 16.59
C ARG A 58 -3.80 25.25 15.65
N LEU A 59 -3.86 24.06 15.05
CA LEU A 59 -4.93 23.61 14.16
C LEU A 59 -5.95 22.68 14.85
N GLY A 60 -5.77 22.42 16.14
CA GLY A 60 -6.66 21.54 16.93
C GLY A 60 -6.02 20.25 17.43
N GLY A 61 -4.72 20.02 17.19
CA GLY A 61 -3.97 18.90 17.77
C GLY A 61 -3.93 17.66 16.88
N GLU A 62 -4.21 16.50 17.47
CA GLU A 62 -4.05 15.18 16.86
C GLU A 62 -4.72 15.06 15.48
N GLY A 63 -4.01 14.45 14.53
CA GLY A 63 -4.46 14.29 13.15
C GLY A 63 -4.63 15.59 12.35
N ARG A 64 -4.10 16.73 12.82
CA ARG A 64 -4.10 18.02 12.09
C ARG A 64 -2.71 18.34 11.55
N VAL A 65 -2.64 18.75 10.28
CA VAL A 65 -1.38 19.02 9.57
C VAL A 65 -1.43 20.33 8.78
N ALA A 66 -0.31 21.05 8.73
CA ALA A 66 -0.19 22.32 8.03
C ALA A 66 0.05 22.13 6.52
N THR A 67 -0.97 21.68 5.79
CA THR A 67 -0.85 21.31 4.36
C THR A 67 -0.43 22.46 3.44
N THR A 68 -0.86 23.70 3.70
CA THR A 68 -0.48 24.86 2.86
C THR A 68 1.02 25.11 2.83
N TRP A 69 1.69 24.98 3.99
CA TRP A 69 3.14 25.14 4.05
C TRP A 69 3.86 24.00 3.32
N LEU A 70 3.38 22.76 3.47
CA LEU A 70 3.94 21.62 2.74
C LEU A 70 3.87 21.82 1.22
N ASP A 71 2.70 22.25 0.72
CA ASP A 71 2.47 22.54 -0.70
C ASP A 71 3.46 23.59 -1.23
N GLN A 72 3.66 24.66 -0.46
CA GLN A 72 4.63 25.71 -0.77
C GLN A 72 6.06 25.16 -0.85
N ILE A 73 6.54 24.44 0.19
CA ILE A 73 7.92 23.94 0.23
C ILE A 73 8.19 22.93 -0.89
N LEU A 74 7.23 22.05 -1.19
CA LEU A 74 7.36 21.11 -2.30
C LEU A 74 7.40 21.81 -3.66
N GLY A 75 6.67 22.92 -3.81
CA GLY A 75 6.69 23.76 -5.01
C GLY A 75 7.99 24.56 -5.17
N GLU A 76 8.49 25.15 -4.09
CA GLU A 76 9.77 25.88 -4.08
C GLU A 76 10.96 24.97 -4.41
N HIS A 77 10.85 23.69 -4.08
CA HIS A 77 11.83 22.64 -4.37
C HIS A 77 11.35 21.66 -5.45
N ALA A 78 10.61 22.17 -6.44
CA ALA A 78 10.11 21.34 -7.54
C ALA A 78 11.23 20.66 -8.36
N ASP A 79 12.44 21.23 -8.34
CA ASP A 79 13.66 20.72 -8.96
C ASP A 79 14.22 19.46 -8.27
N ALA A 80 13.78 19.16 -7.05
CA ALA A 80 14.16 17.93 -6.36
C ALA A 80 13.71 16.70 -7.14
N ARG A 81 14.67 15.85 -7.51
CA ARG A 81 14.39 14.55 -8.12
C ARG A 81 13.60 13.67 -7.17
N ASP A 82 14.07 13.57 -5.93
CA ASP A 82 13.47 12.70 -4.92
C ASP A 82 12.94 13.53 -3.75
N LYS A 83 11.68 13.29 -3.38
CA LYS A 83 10.98 13.98 -2.29
C LYS A 83 10.41 12.94 -1.35
N LEU A 84 10.81 12.98 -0.08
CA LEU A 84 10.30 12.13 0.98
C LEU A 84 9.65 12.99 2.05
N VAL A 85 8.47 12.60 2.52
CA VAL A 85 7.74 13.28 3.58
C VAL A 85 7.65 12.37 4.80
N PHE A 86 7.77 12.91 6.00
CA PHE A 86 7.78 12.17 7.25
C PHE A 86 6.79 12.78 8.24
N GLY A 87 5.94 11.97 8.83
CA GLY A 87 4.96 12.38 9.84
C GLY A 87 4.69 11.26 10.85
N HIS A 88 3.78 11.51 11.79
CA HIS A 88 3.41 10.50 12.79
C HIS A 88 2.22 9.67 12.33
N HIS A 89 1.11 10.33 12.01
CA HIS A 89 -0.15 9.65 11.67
C HIS A 89 -0.15 9.20 10.22
N PRO A 90 -0.63 7.98 9.91
CA PRO A 90 -0.98 7.63 8.53
C PRO A 90 -2.14 8.49 8.01
N VAL A 91 -2.27 8.55 6.69
CA VAL A 91 -3.42 9.15 6.00
C VAL A 91 -4.49 8.10 5.75
N TYR A 92 -4.06 6.92 5.29
CA TYR A 92 -4.95 5.79 5.03
C TYR A 92 -4.96 4.81 6.20
N PRO A 93 -6.11 4.17 6.50
CA PRO A 93 -6.19 3.13 7.51
C PRO A 93 -5.15 2.02 7.27
N VAL A 94 -4.65 1.42 8.34
CA VAL A 94 -3.67 0.33 8.26
C VAL A 94 -4.23 -0.91 8.94
N ASN A 95 -4.23 -2.04 8.25
CA ASN A 95 -4.60 -3.35 8.81
C ASN A 95 -5.96 -3.38 9.54
N GLY A 96 -6.92 -2.55 9.10
CA GLY A 96 -8.23 -2.39 9.74
C GLY A 96 -8.25 -1.46 10.97
N PHE A 97 -7.10 -0.94 11.40
CA PHE A 97 -7.04 0.15 12.36
C PHE A 97 -7.47 1.45 11.68
N SER A 98 -8.68 1.88 12.02
CA SER A 98 -9.25 3.14 11.54
C SER A 98 -9.89 3.97 12.64
N GLY A 99 -9.85 5.29 12.51
CA GLY A 99 -10.43 6.25 13.45
C GLY A 99 -9.91 7.65 13.21
N ALA A 100 -10.71 8.49 12.55
CA ALA A 100 -10.37 9.87 12.22
C ALA A 100 -9.75 10.62 13.42
N TYR A 101 -8.64 11.32 13.17
CA TYR A 101 -7.83 12.06 14.14
C TYR A 101 -7.08 11.21 15.16
N GLN A 102 -7.66 10.10 15.61
CA GLN A 102 -7.08 9.23 16.63
C GLN A 102 -6.11 8.19 16.04
N ARG A 103 -6.33 7.75 14.81
CA ARG A 103 -5.56 6.69 14.13
C ARG A 103 -4.97 7.23 12.84
N GLU A 104 -5.75 7.99 12.07
CA GLU A 104 -5.31 8.66 10.86
C GLU A 104 -5.40 10.19 10.99
N ILE A 105 -4.73 10.89 10.08
CA ILE A 105 -5.00 12.32 9.83
C ILE A 105 -6.50 12.50 9.56
N GLY A 106 -7.09 13.59 10.07
CA GLY A 106 -8.51 13.89 9.88
C GLY A 106 -8.92 13.82 8.40
N PRO A 107 -10.09 13.28 8.02
CA PRO A 107 -10.40 12.95 6.63
C PRO A 107 -10.24 14.09 5.62
N GLU A 108 -10.64 15.32 5.99
CA GLU A 108 -10.48 16.50 5.14
C GLU A 108 -9.02 16.92 5.00
N ASP A 109 -8.28 16.93 6.11
CA ASP A 109 -6.86 17.30 6.14
C ASP A 109 -6.01 16.23 5.45
N GLY A 110 -6.32 14.95 5.65
CA GLY A 110 -5.67 13.79 5.05
C GLY A 110 -5.84 13.78 3.54
N ARG A 111 -7.05 14.04 3.03
CA ARG A 111 -7.30 14.19 1.59
C ARG A 111 -6.46 15.32 1.00
N ARG A 112 -6.54 16.53 1.59
CA ARG A 112 -5.77 17.69 1.11
C ARG A 112 -4.27 17.45 1.17
N PHE A 113 -3.80 16.81 2.23
CA PHE A 113 -2.39 16.45 2.41
C PHE A 113 -1.95 15.49 1.32
N TRP A 114 -2.71 14.42 1.05
CA TRP A 114 -2.37 13.46 0.00
C TRP A 114 -2.41 14.06 -1.39
N ASP A 115 -3.42 14.88 -1.70
CA ASP A 115 -3.52 15.59 -2.99
C ASP A 115 -2.27 16.43 -3.26
N VAL A 116 -1.68 17.03 -2.22
CA VAL A 116 -0.41 17.76 -2.30
C VAL A 116 0.76 16.81 -2.60
N LEU A 117 0.84 15.66 -1.92
CA LEU A 117 1.89 14.67 -2.18
C LEU A 117 1.86 14.17 -3.63
N VAL A 118 0.68 13.81 -4.13
CA VAL A 118 0.47 13.33 -5.51
C VAL A 118 0.85 14.41 -6.51
N ARG A 119 0.33 15.63 -6.33
CA ARG A 119 0.59 16.77 -7.25
C ARG A 119 2.09 17.07 -7.38
N HIS A 120 2.82 16.99 -6.28
CA HIS A 120 4.26 17.27 -6.24
C HIS A 120 5.15 16.06 -6.52
N LYS A 121 4.54 14.91 -6.84
CA LYS A 121 5.24 13.64 -7.13
C LYS A 121 6.16 13.24 -5.98
N VAL A 122 5.66 13.32 -4.75
CA VAL A 122 6.36 12.79 -3.58
C VAL A 122 6.51 11.28 -3.74
N LEU A 123 7.70 10.77 -3.50
CA LEU A 123 8.00 9.35 -3.70
C LEU A 123 7.39 8.50 -2.58
N ALA A 124 7.57 8.93 -1.33
CA ALA A 124 7.04 8.23 -0.17
C ALA A 124 6.72 9.19 0.99
N TYR A 125 5.64 8.88 1.69
CA TYR A 125 5.29 9.38 3.01
C TYR A 125 5.57 8.30 4.05
N PHE A 126 6.51 8.56 4.95
CA PHE A 126 6.80 7.69 6.08
C PHE A 126 5.98 8.11 7.29
N CYS A 127 5.31 7.15 7.90
CA CYS A 127 4.51 7.35 9.09
C CYS A 127 4.68 6.22 10.11
N SER A 128 4.10 6.41 11.29
CA SER A 128 4.18 5.48 12.40
C SER A 128 2.81 5.42 13.10
N HIS A 129 2.76 5.45 14.44
CA HIS A 129 1.55 5.49 15.26
C HIS A 129 0.79 4.17 15.37
N ILE A 130 0.44 3.55 14.24
CA ILE A 130 -0.15 2.21 14.24
C ILE A 130 0.98 1.22 14.44
N LEU A 131 0.88 0.37 15.47
CA LEU A 131 1.91 -0.60 15.87
C LEU A 131 1.99 -1.80 14.91
N ALA A 132 2.30 -1.51 13.65
CA ALA A 132 2.35 -2.44 12.55
C ALA A 132 3.45 -2.08 11.54
N PHE A 133 3.76 -3.02 10.65
CA PHE A 133 4.41 -2.73 9.37
C PHE A 133 3.40 -2.87 8.23
N ASP A 134 3.35 -1.88 7.34
CA ASP A 134 2.53 -1.95 6.12
C ASP A 134 3.02 -0.93 5.08
N VAL A 135 2.97 -1.30 3.81
CA VAL A 135 3.24 -0.39 2.70
C VAL A 135 2.07 -0.39 1.74
N GLN A 136 1.43 0.76 1.65
CA GLN A 136 0.36 1.04 0.70
C GLN A 136 0.84 2.03 -0.35
N VAL A 137 0.22 2.03 -1.52
CA VAL A 137 0.41 3.06 -2.54
C VAL A 137 -0.93 3.68 -2.88
N HIS A 138 -0.98 4.99 -3.07
CA HIS A 138 -2.19 5.64 -3.56
C HIS A 138 -1.80 6.70 -4.57
N ASP A 139 -2.27 6.53 -5.81
CA ASP A 139 -1.97 7.39 -6.95
C ASP A 139 -0.46 7.57 -7.16
N GLY A 140 0.30 6.49 -6.93
CA GLY A 140 1.74 6.42 -7.16
C GLY A 140 2.63 6.88 -6.00
N VAL A 141 2.05 7.42 -4.93
CA VAL A 141 2.78 7.81 -3.71
C VAL A 141 2.74 6.67 -2.69
N LEU A 142 3.88 6.28 -2.13
CA LEU A 142 3.93 5.26 -1.08
C LEU A 142 3.53 5.85 0.28
N GLN A 143 2.67 5.17 1.04
CA GLN A 143 2.55 5.32 2.49
C GLN A 143 3.31 4.15 3.13
N ILE A 144 4.44 4.45 3.76
CA ILE A 144 5.28 3.45 4.43
C ILE A 144 5.07 3.61 5.93
N LEU A 145 4.27 2.72 6.51
CA LEU A 145 4.06 2.66 7.95
C LEU A 145 5.13 1.77 8.59
N THR A 146 5.90 2.34 9.52
CA THR A 146 6.86 1.58 10.34
C THR A 146 6.79 2.02 11.80
N ALA A 147 6.35 1.11 12.66
CA ALA A 147 6.25 1.34 14.12
C ALA A 147 6.88 0.20 14.95
N GLY A 148 7.81 -0.55 14.35
CA GLY A 148 8.46 -1.71 14.98
C GLY A 148 9.56 -1.39 16.00
N ALA A 149 9.92 -0.13 16.22
CA ALA A 149 11.11 0.25 17.00
C ALA A 149 11.00 0.02 18.53
N GLY A 150 9.89 -0.53 19.03
CA GLY A 150 9.75 -0.96 20.42
C GLY A 150 8.73 -0.17 21.23
N THR A 151 7.52 -0.75 21.34
CA THR A 151 6.53 -0.44 22.40
C THR A 151 6.09 -1.77 23.01
N ILE A 152 7.03 -2.47 23.68
CA ILE A 152 7.00 -3.92 23.90
C ILE A 152 5.74 -4.50 24.59
N PRO A 153 5.03 -3.85 25.54
CA PRO A 153 3.79 -4.44 26.04
C PRO A 153 2.57 -4.21 25.12
N ARG A 154 2.72 -3.53 23.97
CA ARG A 154 1.59 -3.10 23.11
C ARG A 154 1.65 -3.64 21.68
N MET A 155 2.77 -4.21 21.24
CA MET A 155 2.83 -4.83 19.91
C MET A 155 1.92 -6.08 19.89
N PRO A 156 1.03 -6.24 18.91
CA PRO A 156 0.20 -7.45 18.78
C PRO A 156 1.07 -8.68 18.50
N GLU A 157 1.43 -9.43 19.54
CA GLU A 157 2.25 -10.64 19.41
C GLU A 157 1.63 -11.64 18.39
N ALA A 158 2.48 -12.39 17.69
CA ALA A 158 2.14 -13.32 16.60
C ALA A 158 1.57 -12.70 15.31
N ILE A 159 1.10 -11.46 15.36
CA ILE A 159 0.59 -10.72 14.20
C ILE A 159 1.67 -9.78 13.68
N GLU A 160 2.27 -8.99 14.57
CA GLU A 160 3.27 -7.97 14.28
C GLU A 160 4.61 -8.30 14.97
N TYR A 161 5.69 -7.66 14.55
CA TYR A 161 7.03 -7.93 15.06
C TYR A 161 7.86 -6.63 15.18
N LEU A 162 8.81 -6.65 16.11
CA LEU A 162 9.77 -5.55 16.25
C LEU A 162 10.67 -5.51 15.02
N HIS A 163 10.98 -4.32 14.53
CA HIS A 163 11.81 -4.17 13.35
C HIS A 163 12.44 -2.79 13.23
N CYS A 164 13.41 -2.68 12.33
CA CYS A 164 13.81 -1.41 11.73
C CYS A 164 13.68 -1.48 10.21
N LEU A 165 13.34 -0.34 9.60
CA LEU A 165 13.30 -0.18 8.15
C LEU A 165 14.63 0.42 7.69
N GLN A 166 15.29 -0.24 6.73
CA GLN A 166 16.44 0.31 6.02
C GLN A 166 16.05 0.65 4.59
N VAL A 167 16.32 1.89 4.17
CA VAL A 167 15.96 2.39 2.83
C VAL A 167 17.20 2.83 2.08
N ALA A 168 17.32 2.40 0.84
CA ALA A 168 18.26 2.89 -0.16
C ALA A 168 17.50 3.68 -1.23
N LEU A 169 18.07 4.80 -1.67
CA LEU A 169 17.49 5.65 -2.70
C LEU A 169 18.60 6.10 -3.65
N ASP A 170 18.47 5.75 -4.93
CA ASP A 170 19.46 6.08 -5.96
C ASP A 170 18.82 6.32 -7.33
N GLY A 171 19.56 6.15 -8.42
CA GLY A 171 19.07 6.35 -9.78
C GLY A 171 18.03 5.32 -10.24
N HIS A 172 17.91 4.19 -9.54
CA HIS A 172 16.95 3.13 -9.85
C HIS A 172 15.66 3.24 -9.03
N GLY A 173 15.57 4.24 -8.13
CA GLY A 173 14.40 4.48 -7.29
C GLY A 173 14.64 4.13 -5.82
N LEU A 174 13.54 3.86 -5.11
CA LEU A 174 13.54 3.51 -3.69
C LEU A 174 13.57 2.01 -3.54
N ARG A 175 14.46 1.52 -2.67
CA ARG A 175 14.47 0.13 -2.24
C ARG A 175 14.50 0.06 -0.73
N TYR A 176 13.80 -0.88 -0.12
CA TYR A 176 13.90 -1.08 1.31
C TYR A 176 14.01 -2.55 1.69
N GLN A 177 14.52 -2.77 2.89
CA GLN A 177 14.38 -4.03 3.63
C GLN A 177 13.94 -3.75 5.06
N VAL A 178 13.16 -4.67 5.61
CA VAL A 178 12.72 -4.65 7.00
C VAL A 178 13.52 -5.69 7.77
N LEU A 179 14.25 -5.26 8.80
CA LEU A 179 15.11 -6.12 9.59
C LEU A 179 14.47 -6.38 10.94
N ASP A 180 14.33 -7.65 11.32
CA ASP A 180 13.92 -8.04 12.67
C ASP A 180 15.07 -7.86 13.69
N PRO A 181 14.85 -8.09 15.00
CA PRO A 181 15.89 -7.90 16.01
C PRO A 181 17.07 -8.88 15.88
N ALA A 182 16.92 -9.97 15.13
CA ALA A 182 17.99 -10.89 14.80
C ALA A 182 18.76 -10.47 13.53
N GLY A 183 18.34 -9.38 12.87
CA GLY A 183 18.91 -8.88 11.62
C GLY A 183 18.44 -9.64 10.38
N GLN A 184 17.39 -10.47 10.49
CA GLN A 184 16.83 -11.17 9.34
C GLN A 184 15.92 -10.24 8.55
N VAL A 185 16.02 -10.29 7.22
CA VAL A 185 15.10 -9.58 6.33
C VAL A 185 13.73 -10.26 6.38
N ARG A 186 12.70 -9.48 6.66
CA ARG A 186 11.30 -9.94 6.77
C ARG A 186 10.48 -9.55 5.56
N GLU A 187 10.71 -8.35 5.03
CA GLU A 187 10.08 -7.82 3.84
C GLU A 187 11.06 -6.95 3.05
N GLY A 188 10.76 -6.75 1.76
CA GLY A 188 11.53 -5.89 0.88
C GLY A 188 10.69 -5.40 -0.30
N LEU A 189 11.09 -4.26 -0.84
CA LEU A 189 10.45 -3.64 -2.02
C LEU A 189 11.50 -2.94 -2.86
N THR A 190 11.32 -3.01 -4.18
CA THR A 190 11.90 -2.09 -5.16
C THR A 190 10.79 -1.26 -5.79
N TRP A 191 10.94 0.07 -5.79
CA TRP A 191 9.96 1.02 -6.31
C TRP A 191 10.59 2.06 -7.25
N PRO A 192 10.01 2.29 -8.45
CA PRO A 192 8.79 1.69 -8.98
C PRO A 192 8.93 0.18 -9.26
N LEU A 193 7.81 -0.52 -9.37
CA LEU A 193 7.82 -1.94 -9.73
C LEU A 193 8.44 -2.12 -11.12
N ASP A 194 9.41 -3.02 -11.23
CA ASP A 194 10.00 -3.41 -12.50
C ASP A 194 9.16 -4.52 -13.14
N LEU A 195 8.17 -4.10 -13.93
CA LEU A 195 7.31 -4.99 -14.69
C LEU A 195 7.50 -4.72 -16.19
N PRO A 196 7.61 -5.77 -17.03
CA PRO A 196 7.57 -5.56 -18.48
C PRO A 196 6.22 -4.98 -18.88
N SER A 197 6.15 -4.33 -20.03
CA SER A 197 4.89 -3.79 -20.54
C SER A 197 3.80 -4.88 -20.58
N SER A 198 2.58 -4.52 -20.18
CA SER A 198 1.45 -5.46 -20.17
C SER A 198 1.04 -5.97 -21.56
N ALA A 199 1.60 -5.40 -22.62
CA ALA A 199 1.48 -5.90 -23.98
C ALA A 199 2.26 -7.21 -24.23
N THR A 200 3.30 -7.50 -23.43
CA THR A 200 4.13 -8.71 -23.57
C THR A 200 3.76 -9.83 -22.59
N TRP A 201 2.77 -9.61 -21.73
CA TRP A 201 2.33 -10.60 -20.74
C TRP A 201 1.67 -11.80 -21.42
N THR A 202 1.82 -12.97 -20.80
CA THR A 202 1.33 -14.23 -21.36
C THR A 202 -0.19 -14.26 -21.30
N ARG A 203 -0.84 -14.35 -22.45
CA ARG A 203 -2.31 -14.40 -22.55
C ARG A 203 -2.83 -15.77 -22.13
N TRP A 204 -3.92 -15.76 -21.37
CA TRP A 204 -4.67 -16.93 -20.96
C TRP A 204 -6.10 -16.88 -21.50
N GLU A 205 -6.56 -18.02 -22.00
CA GLU A 205 -7.93 -18.19 -22.47
C GLU A 205 -8.87 -18.60 -21.32
N ASN A 206 -10.18 -18.52 -21.58
CA ASN A 206 -11.20 -18.89 -20.61
C ASN A 206 -11.14 -20.40 -20.31
N GLY A 207 -11.24 -20.78 -19.03
CA GLY A 207 -11.13 -22.17 -18.58
C GLY A 207 -9.87 -22.46 -17.77
N ALA A 208 -9.54 -23.76 -17.66
CA ALA A 208 -8.40 -24.24 -16.88
C ALA A 208 -7.06 -23.98 -17.60
N ILE A 209 -6.03 -23.66 -16.81
CA ILE A 209 -4.68 -23.37 -17.30
C ILE A 209 -3.72 -24.35 -16.63
N GLU A 210 -3.01 -25.15 -17.44
CA GLU A 210 -2.16 -26.25 -16.95
C GLU A 210 -0.76 -25.81 -16.46
N ALA A 211 -0.34 -24.56 -16.67
CA ALA A 211 1.00 -24.13 -16.25
C ALA A 211 1.11 -22.63 -16.01
N VAL A 212 0.92 -22.21 -14.77
CA VAL A 212 1.47 -20.94 -14.26
C VAL A 212 2.64 -21.35 -13.38
N PRO A 213 3.89 -20.90 -13.65
CA PRO A 213 5.00 -21.10 -12.71
C PRO A 213 4.54 -20.82 -11.29
N ALA A 214 4.74 -21.77 -10.38
CA ALA A 214 4.33 -21.63 -9.00
C ALA A 214 4.93 -20.34 -8.44
N ALA A 215 4.07 -19.36 -8.19
CA ALA A 215 4.47 -18.13 -7.57
C ALA A 215 5.05 -18.47 -6.19
N THR A 216 6.20 -17.91 -5.88
CA THR A 216 6.86 -18.06 -4.58
C THR A 216 6.66 -16.78 -3.77
N PRO A 217 6.81 -16.83 -2.43
CA PRO A 217 6.81 -15.61 -1.60
C PRO A 217 7.86 -14.56 -2.00
N SER A 218 8.84 -14.92 -2.83
CA SER A 218 9.86 -14.04 -3.40
C SER A 218 9.53 -13.54 -4.81
N GLN A 219 8.28 -13.67 -5.26
CA GLN A 219 7.86 -13.22 -6.59
C GLN A 219 6.70 -12.23 -6.53
N LEU A 220 6.79 -11.22 -7.38
CA LEU A 220 5.71 -10.32 -7.73
C LEU A 220 4.88 -10.97 -8.83
N CYS A 221 3.59 -11.13 -8.59
CA CYS A 221 2.64 -11.60 -9.62
C CYS A 221 1.81 -10.43 -10.13
N ALA A 222 1.66 -10.30 -11.45
CA ALA A 222 0.81 -9.28 -12.04
C ALA A 222 -0.06 -9.84 -13.17
N TRP A 223 -1.31 -9.39 -13.21
CA TRP A 223 -2.30 -9.77 -14.20
C TRP A 223 -2.98 -8.56 -14.80
N ARG A 224 -3.25 -8.63 -16.10
CA ARG A 224 -4.09 -7.70 -16.84
C ARG A 224 -5.39 -8.40 -17.15
N PHE A 225 -6.49 -7.71 -16.89
CA PHE A 225 -7.84 -8.14 -17.20
C PHE A 225 -8.45 -7.18 -18.20
N SER A 226 -9.14 -7.70 -19.19
CA SER A 226 -9.98 -6.90 -20.08
C SER A 226 -11.20 -7.68 -20.53
N GLY A 227 -12.27 -6.97 -20.86
CA GLY A 227 -13.51 -7.55 -21.38
C GLY A 227 -14.63 -6.52 -21.32
N VAL A 228 -15.87 -6.98 -21.45
CA VAL A 228 -17.07 -6.16 -21.25
C VAL A 228 -17.80 -6.67 -20.01
N CYS A 229 -18.07 -5.80 -19.04
CA CYS A 229 -18.81 -6.20 -17.84
C CYS A 229 -20.23 -6.64 -18.18
N GLY A 230 -20.71 -7.66 -17.49
CA GLY A 230 -22.11 -8.10 -17.60
C GLY A 230 -23.10 -7.02 -17.14
N PRO A 231 -24.41 -7.23 -17.36
CA PRO A 231 -25.44 -6.30 -16.88
C PRO A 231 -25.54 -6.34 -15.34
N ALA A 232 -26.05 -5.26 -14.72
CA ALA A 232 -26.27 -5.20 -13.27
C ALA A 232 -27.55 -5.96 -12.89
N ILE A 233 -27.44 -7.25 -12.50
CA ILE A 233 -28.65 -8.09 -12.34
C ILE A 233 -28.88 -8.62 -10.92
N SER A 234 -27.85 -9.06 -10.18
CA SER A 234 -28.11 -9.72 -8.87
C SER A 234 -27.06 -9.51 -7.78
N GLY A 235 -25.95 -8.84 -8.08
CA GLY A 235 -24.84 -8.66 -7.13
C GLY A 235 -24.09 -9.94 -6.73
N GLU A 236 -24.40 -11.07 -7.38
CA GLU A 236 -23.67 -12.32 -7.24
C GLU A 236 -22.18 -12.15 -7.58
N ALA A 237 -21.35 -12.97 -6.93
CA ALA A 237 -19.94 -13.01 -7.22
C ALA A 237 -19.68 -13.60 -8.62
N GLN A 238 -18.71 -13.02 -9.34
CA GLN A 238 -18.32 -13.41 -10.69
C GLN A 238 -16.80 -13.50 -10.76
N THR A 239 -16.27 -14.59 -11.30
CA THR A 239 -14.83 -14.87 -11.27
C THR A 239 -14.12 -14.30 -12.48
N LEU A 240 -13.05 -13.54 -12.27
CA LEU A 240 -12.11 -13.16 -13.34
C LEU A 240 -10.96 -14.17 -13.43
N LEU A 241 -10.36 -14.46 -12.27
CA LEU A 241 -9.25 -15.42 -12.13
C LEU A 241 -9.35 -16.08 -10.75
N CYS A 242 -9.17 -17.39 -10.70
CA CYS A 242 -9.14 -18.16 -9.47
C CYS A 242 -7.91 -19.06 -9.46
N GLY A 243 -7.15 -19.04 -8.36
CA GLY A 243 -6.10 -20.01 -8.10
C GLY A 243 -6.59 -21.05 -7.11
N TRP A 244 -6.28 -22.33 -7.36
CA TRP A 244 -6.75 -23.46 -6.57
C TRP A 244 -5.64 -24.46 -6.27
N ASN A 245 -5.84 -25.22 -5.19
CA ASN A 245 -5.03 -26.38 -4.81
C ASN A 245 -5.99 -27.54 -4.50
N ALA A 246 -5.74 -28.74 -5.04
CA ALA A 246 -6.65 -29.89 -4.92
C ALA A 246 -7.10 -30.20 -3.47
N ASP A 247 -6.20 -29.99 -2.50
CA ASP A 247 -6.45 -30.27 -1.08
C ASP A 247 -7.06 -29.08 -0.30
N ALA A 248 -7.26 -27.92 -0.94
CA ALA A 248 -7.76 -26.72 -0.27
C ALA A 248 -9.29 -26.69 -0.23
N SER A 249 -9.87 -26.27 0.90
CA SER A 249 -11.32 -26.07 1.03
C SER A 249 -11.80 -24.74 0.42
N LEU A 250 -10.88 -23.79 0.22
CA LEU A 250 -11.11 -22.46 -0.33
C LEU A 250 -9.97 -22.12 -1.29
N PRO A 251 -10.22 -21.28 -2.32
CA PRO A 251 -9.17 -20.90 -3.24
C PRO A 251 -8.13 -20.07 -2.48
N PRO A 252 -6.82 -20.38 -2.56
CA PRO A 252 -5.79 -19.52 -1.98
C PRO A 252 -5.93 -18.06 -2.45
N ILE A 253 -6.27 -17.85 -3.71
CA ILE A 253 -6.51 -16.53 -4.29
C ILE A 253 -7.72 -16.56 -5.21
N TRP A 254 -8.61 -15.59 -5.04
CA TRP A 254 -9.71 -15.36 -5.95
C TRP A 254 -9.79 -13.89 -6.32
N ILE A 255 -9.94 -13.60 -7.60
CA ILE A 255 -10.07 -12.25 -8.15
C ILE A 255 -11.38 -12.21 -8.94
N GLY A 256 -12.26 -11.29 -8.58
CA GLY A 256 -13.56 -11.22 -9.23
C GLY A 256 -14.37 -9.97 -8.91
N LEU A 257 -15.60 -9.95 -9.40
CA LEU A 257 -16.55 -8.87 -9.20
C LEU A 257 -17.62 -9.31 -8.21
N ARG A 258 -18.05 -8.41 -7.32
CA ARG A 258 -19.17 -8.65 -6.41
C ARG A 258 -20.03 -7.41 -6.24
N GLY A 259 -21.27 -7.62 -5.83
CA GLY A 259 -22.22 -6.56 -5.54
C GLY A 259 -22.84 -5.96 -6.80
N VAL A 260 -23.93 -5.22 -6.61
CA VAL A 260 -24.71 -4.62 -7.70
C VAL A 260 -23.92 -3.61 -8.54
N GLU A 261 -22.89 -3.01 -7.92
CA GLU A 261 -21.96 -2.07 -8.55
C GLU A 261 -20.83 -2.77 -9.31
N SER A 262 -20.73 -4.10 -9.31
CA SER A 262 -19.64 -4.84 -9.97
C SER A 262 -18.25 -4.38 -9.51
N ARG A 263 -18.07 -4.32 -8.19
CA ARG A 263 -16.80 -3.91 -7.58
C ARG A 263 -15.78 -5.04 -7.65
N LEU A 264 -14.56 -4.69 -8.06
CA LEU A 264 -13.40 -5.58 -8.02
C LEU A 264 -13.09 -5.99 -6.59
N HIS A 265 -12.88 -7.28 -6.39
CA HIS A 265 -12.48 -7.86 -5.12
C HIS A 265 -11.33 -8.84 -5.33
N VAL A 266 -10.41 -8.87 -4.38
CA VAL A 266 -9.42 -9.93 -4.24
C VAL A 266 -9.62 -10.59 -2.87
N LEU A 267 -9.74 -11.91 -2.87
CA LEU A 267 -9.81 -12.73 -1.68
C LEU A 267 -8.50 -13.51 -1.55
N LEU A 268 -7.89 -13.47 -0.38
CA LEU A 268 -6.76 -14.35 -0.02
C LEU A 268 -7.16 -15.28 1.11
N SER A 269 -6.81 -16.56 0.98
CA SER A 269 -6.95 -17.59 2.01
C SER A 269 -5.55 -18.00 2.50
N PRO A 270 -4.91 -17.19 3.37
CA PRO A 270 -3.54 -17.48 3.82
C PRO A 270 -3.46 -18.71 4.73
N GLU A 271 -4.54 -19.04 5.45
CA GLU A 271 -4.59 -20.15 6.38
C GLU A 271 -5.74 -21.12 6.04
N PRO A 272 -5.46 -22.42 5.83
CA PRO A 272 -6.50 -23.43 5.64
C PRO A 272 -7.52 -23.45 6.79
N GLY A 273 -8.81 -23.51 6.46
CA GLY A 273 -9.89 -23.55 7.45
C GLY A 273 -10.21 -22.22 8.15
N ARG A 274 -9.54 -21.12 7.79
CA ARG A 274 -9.88 -19.76 8.24
C ARG A 274 -10.67 -19.01 7.16
N SER A 275 -11.44 -18.02 7.62
CA SER A 275 -12.13 -17.11 6.70
C SER A 275 -11.13 -16.36 5.83
N PRO A 276 -11.40 -16.21 4.52
CA PRO A 276 -10.52 -15.46 3.64
C PRO A 276 -10.55 -13.97 4.00
N HIS A 277 -9.44 -13.30 3.70
CA HIS A 277 -9.32 -11.85 3.79
C HIS A 277 -9.76 -11.21 2.48
N LEU A 278 -10.41 -10.04 2.55
CA LEU A 278 -11.01 -9.36 1.41
C LEU A 278 -10.36 -7.99 1.19
N TRP A 279 -9.98 -7.74 -0.06
CA TRP A 279 -9.57 -6.43 -0.54
C TRP A 279 -10.54 -5.95 -1.63
N GLN A 280 -10.78 -4.65 -1.65
CA GLN A 280 -11.76 -3.96 -2.48
C GLN A 280 -11.06 -2.99 -3.43
N GLY A 281 -11.39 -3.10 -4.71
CA GLY A 281 -10.85 -2.25 -5.77
C GLY A 281 -11.89 -1.29 -6.35
N PRO A 282 -11.65 -0.83 -7.60
CA PRO A 282 -12.57 0.06 -8.30
C PRO A 282 -13.88 -0.65 -8.67
N ILE A 283 -14.88 0.16 -8.97
CA ILE A 283 -16.14 -0.25 -9.59
C ILE A 283 -15.89 -0.41 -11.09
N LEU A 284 -16.32 -1.53 -11.68
CA LEU A 284 -16.37 -1.69 -13.13
C LEU A 284 -17.79 -1.44 -13.62
N ALA A 285 -17.97 -0.44 -14.48
CA ALA A 285 -19.30 -0.03 -14.89
C ALA A 285 -20.03 -1.18 -15.64
N PRO A 286 -21.26 -1.54 -15.23
CA PRO A 286 -22.04 -2.58 -15.90
C PRO A 286 -22.24 -2.31 -17.39
N GLY A 287 -22.10 -3.34 -18.22
CA GLY A 287 -22.23 -3.24 -19.68
C GLY A 287 -21.13 -2.44 -20.39
N GLN A 288 -20.11 -1.96 -19.68
CA GLN A 288 -19.01 -1.19 -20.26
C GLN A 288 -17.75 -2.05 -20.46
N PRO A 289 -16.92 -1.72 -21.47
CA PRO A 289 -15.60 -2.30 -21.59
C PRO A 289 -14.73 -1.89 -20.40
N PHE A 290 -13.88 -2.80 -19.95
CA PHE A 290 -12.87 -2.52 -18.93
C PHE A 290 -11.51 -3.05 -19.36
N ALA A 291 -10.48 -2.40 -18.85
CA ALA A 291 -9.11 -2.90 -18.85
C ALA A 291 -8.47 -2.44 -17.53
N LEU A 292 -7.92 -3.37 -16.77
CA LEU A 292 -7.22 -3.06 -15.52
C LEU A 292 -6.09 -4.05 -15.30
N GLN A 293 -5.17 -3.68 -14.42
CA GLN A 293 -4.08 -4.52 -13.97
C GLN A 293 -4.16 -4.68 -12.47
N ILE A 294 -3.78 -5.85 -11.98
CA ILE A 294 -3.61 -6.16 -10.56
C ILE A 294 -2.20 -6.67 -10.37
N ALA A 295 -1.55 -6.29 -9.29
CA ALA A 295 -0.31 -6.90 -8.86
C ALA A 295 -0.42 -7.35 -7.40
N VAL A 296 0.27 -8.42 -7.05
CA VAL A 296 0.36 -8.96 -5.70
C VAL A 296 1.84 -9.01 -5.33
N HIS A 297 2.24 -8.13 -4.42
CA HIS A 297 3.60 -7.97 -3.94
C HIS A 297 3.70 -8.46 -2.49
N PRO A 298 4.26 -9.65 -2.23
CA PRO A 298 4.35 -10.22 -0.88
C PRO A 298 5.21 -9.37 0.09
N GLY A 299 6.24 -8.67 -0.41
CA GLY A 299 7.13 -7.85 0.41
C GLY A 299 6.58 -6.47 0.83
N MET A 300 5.32 -6.14 0.57
CA MET A 300 4.72 -4.85 0.98
C MET A 300 3.83 -4.95 2.22
N GLY A 301 3.74 -6.14 2.83
CA GLY A 301 2.72 -6.41 3.85
C GLY A 301 1.30 -6.43 3.26
N PRO A 302 0.27 -6.13 4.06
CA PRO A 302 -1.14 -6.17 3.64
C PRO A 302 -1.52 -5.21 2.50
N GLY A 303 -0.79 -4.11 2.34
CA GLY A 303 -0.98 -3.12 1.27
C GLY A 303 -0.45 -3.56 -0.10
N GLY A 304 0.21 -4.72 -0.19
CA GLY A 304 0.82 -5.26 -1.41
C GLY A 304 -0.12 -5.76 -2.50
N LEU A 305 -1.45 -5.61 -2.33
CA LEU A 305 -2.43 -5.91 -3.36
C LEU A 305 -2.74 -4.63 -4.11
N LEU A 306 -2.25 -4.53 -5.35
CA LEU A 306 -2.21 -3.29 -6.12
C LEU A 306 -3.12 -3.38 -7.34
N TRP A 307 -3.56 -2.23 -7.83
CA TRP A 307 -4.28 -2.11 -9.09
C TRP A 307 -3.92 -0.82 -9.83
N ARG A 308 -4.11 -0.83 -11.15
CA ARG A 308 -4.07 0.34 -12.02
C ARG A 308 -4.88 0.09 -13.30
N TRP A 309 -5.19 1.12 -14.08
CA TRP A 309 -5.97 0.94 -15.31
C TRP A 309 -5.13 0.42 -16.48
N ASN A 310 -3.88 0.90 -16.61
CA ASN A 310 -2.95 0.54 -17.66
C ASN A 310 -1.50 0.91 -17.29
N ASP A 311 -0.54 0.61 -18.17
CA ASP A 311 0.90 0.86 -17.97
C ASP A 311 1.24 2.33 -17.66
N ALA A 312 0.43 3.28 -18.13
CA ALA A 312 0.66 4.73 -17.94
C ALA A 312 -0.01 5.30 -16.69
N THR A 313 -0.91 4.56 -16.04
CA THR A 313 -1.56 5.00 -14.80
C THR A 313 -0.74 4.57 -13.59
N PRO A 314 -0.68 5.38 -12.53
CA PRO A 314 0.00 5.00 -11.30
C PRO A 314 -0.71 3.83 -10.61
N TRP A 315 0.05 3.08 -9.82
CA TRP A 315 -0.50 2.04 -8.94
C TRP A 315 -1.23 2.65 -7.74
N SER A 316 -2.27 1.96 -7.30
CA SER A 316 -2.95 2.16 -6.02
C SER A 316 -3.16 0.81 -5.34
N SER A 317 -3.02 0.73 -4.02
CA SER A 317 -3.39 -0.44 -3.23
C SER A 317 -4.91 -0.61 -3.24
N LEU A 318 -5.35 -1.86 -3.21
CA LEU A 318 -6.72 -2.22 -2.90
C LEU A 318 -6.98 -1.96 -1.41
N ILE A 319 -8.23 -1.65 -1.08
CA ILE A 319 -8.66 -1.33 0.28
C ILE A 319 -8.97 -2.63 1.02
N GLY A 320 -8.28 -2.91 2.12
CA GLY A 320 -8.50 -4.11 2.93
C GLY A 320 -8.44 -3.85 4.42
N ALA A 321 -8.89 -4.81 5.21
CA ALA A 321 -8.76 -4.83 6.66
C ALA A 321 -8.16 -6.18 7.07
N SER A 322 -6.84 -6.30 6.89
CA SER A 322 -6.09 -7.50 7.23
C SER A 322 -4.73 -7.14 7.79
N ALA A 323 -4.24 -7.92 8.75
CA ALA A 323 -2.89 -7.80 9.24
C ALA A 323 -1.86 -8.58 8.39
N TRP A 324 -2.31 -9.41 7.43
CA TRP A 324 -1.41 -10.20 6.59
C TRP A 324 -1.72 -10.00 5.10
N GLY A 325 -0.67 -9.96 4.30
CA GLY A 325 -0.76 -9.86 2.85
C GLY A 325 -0.60 -11.23 2.20
N ALA A 326 0.07 -11.24 1.03
CA ALA A 326 0.38 -12.45 0.30
C ALA A 326 1.64 -13.19 0.80
N ASP A 327 2.35 -12.63 1.79
CA ASP A 327 3.54 -13.21 2.41
C ASP A 327 3.28 -14.57 3.05
N ARG A 328 2.07 -14.78 3.59
CA ARG A 328 1.63 -16.06 4.19
C ARG A 328 0.88 -16.96 3.22
N LEU A 329 0.72 -16.55 1.98
CA LEU A 329 -0.11 -17.29 1.04
C LEU A 329 0.61 -18.59 0.60
N THR A 330 -0.06 -19.73 0.79
CA THR A 330 0.32 -20.94 0.06
C THR A 330 -0.15 -20.78 -1.37
N TRP A 331 0.76 -20.44 -2.27
CA TRP A 331 0.41 -20.11 -3.64
C TRP A 331 -0.27 -21.28 -4.37
N PRO A 332 -1.27 -20.99 -5.21
CA PRO A 332 -1.98 -21.99 -5.98
C PRO A 332 -1.09 -22.60 -7.08
N VAL A 333 -1.29 -23.89 -7.36
CA VAL A 333 -0.62 -24.61 -8.47
C VAL A 333 -1.52 -24.76 -9.69
N GLU A 334 -2.83 -24.61 -9.52
CA GLU A 334 -3.81 -24.65 -10.60
C GLU A 334 -4.54 -23.31 -10.73
N TRP A 335 -4.94 -22.96 -11.95
CA TRP A 335 -5.62 -21.70 -12.23
C TRP A 335 -6.79 -21.89 -13.19
N THR A 336 -7.84 -21.12 -12.97
CA THR A 336 -9.00 -21.02 -13.86
C THR A 336 -9.32 -19.56 -14.17
N VAL A 337 -9.55 -19.25 -15.44
CA VAL A 337 -10.02 -17.93 -15.89
C VAL A 337 -11.53 -18.00 -16.08
N GLY A 338 -12.23 -16.92 -15.71
CA GLY A 338 -13.65 -16.72 -16.00
C GLY A 338 -14.63 -17.60 -15.20
N THR A 339 -14.16 -18.53 -14.38
CA THR A 339 -14.98 -19.37 -13.50
C THR A 339 -14.14 -19.90 -12.34
N GLU A 340 -14.81 -20.31 -11.27
CA GLU A 340 -14.22 -21.15 -10.23
C GLU A 340 -14.26 -22.64 -10.63
N PRO A 341 -13.37 -23.47 -10.06
CA PRO A 341 -13.48 -24.92 -10.14
C PRO A 341 -14.79 -25.44 -9.52
N GLY A 342 -15.36 -26.50 -10.09
CA GLY A 342 -16.56 -27.18 -9.57
C GLY A 342 -17.86 -26.85 -10.31
N ALA A 343 -18.91 -27.64 -10.04
CA ALA A 343 -20.19 -27.59 -10.76
C ALA A 343 -21.02 -26.32 -10.47
N ASP A 344 -20.84 -25.72 -9.29
CA ASP A 344 -21.50 -24.47 -8.85
C ASP A 344 -20.58 -23.24 -9.05
N GLY A 345 -19.63 -23.33 -10.00
CA GLY A 345 -18.69 -22.26 -10.30
C GLY A 345 -19.41 -20.92 -10.51
N ARG A 346 -18.75 -19.83 -10.11
CA ARG A 346 -19.28 -18.47 -10.22
C ARG A 346 -18.74 -17.81 -11.49
N PRO A 347 -19.37 -18.02 -12.68
CA PRO A 347 -18.80 -17.58 -13.93
C PRO A 347 -18.81 -16.07 -14.07
N PHE A 348 -17.87 -15.55 -14.85
CA PHE A 348 -17.95 -14.21 -15.40
C PHE A 348 -19.19 -14.10 -16.30
N ARG A 349 -20.05 -13.10 -16.06
CA ARG A 349 -21.30 -12.89 -16.82
C ARG A 349 -21.18 -11.85 -17.92
N GLY A 350 -20.00 -11.29 -18.09
CA GLY A 350 -19.70 -10.40 -19.22
C GLY A 350 -19.26 -11.16 -20.46
N THR A 351 -18.68 -10.44 -21.42
CA THR A 351 -18.14 -11.03 -22.65
C THR A 351 -16.67 -10.68 -22.82
N ASP A 352 -16.00 -11.43 -23.70
CA ASP A 352 -14.66 -11.13 -24.19
C ASP A 352 -13.60 -11.00 -23.08
N LEU A 353 -13.76 -11.78 -21.99
CA LEU A 353 -12.79 -11.82 -20.91
C LEU A 353 -11.45 -12.35 -21.43
N VAL A 354 -10.43 -11.53 -21.27
CA VAL A 354 -9.04 -11.87 -21.53
C VAL A 354 -8.24 -11.59 -20.27
N VAL A 355 -7.45 -12.56 -19.86
CA VAL A 355 -6.47 -12.41 -18.79
C VAL A 355 -5.09 -12.57 -19.41
N ALA A 356 -4.13 -11.74 -18.99
CA ALA A 356 -2.73 -11.94 -19.31
C ALA A 356 -1.90 -11.78 -18.03
N GLY A 357 -0.89 -12.63 -17.83
CA GLY A 357 -0.11 -12.66 -16.60
C GLY A 357 1.40 -12.57 -16.83
N CYS A 358 2.11 -12.06 -15.83
CA CYS A 358 3.55 -12.19 -15.69
C CYS A 358 3.94 -12.38 -14.22
N MET A 359 5.09 -13.00 -14.00
CA MET A 359 5.70 -13.16 -12.69
C MET A 359 7.15 -12.73 -12.78
N VAL A 360 7.58 -11.92 -11.82
CA VAL A 360 8.94 -11.36 -11.76
C VAL A 360 9.51 -11.65 -10.39
N ALA A 361 10.80 -11.98 -10.31
CA ALA A 361 11.48 -12.12 -9.04
C ALA A 361 11.51 -10.77 -8.31
N ILE A 362 11.36 -10.79 -7.00
CA ILE A 362 11.65 -9.61 -6.17
C ILE A 362 13.15 -9.63 -5.93
N ASP A 363 13.84 -8.63 -6.45
CA ASP A 363 15.28 -8.48 -6.22
C ASP A 363 15.53 -8.15 -4.74
N ASP A 364 16.36 -8.96 -4.09
CA ASP A 364 16.90 -8.62 -2.78
C ASP A 364 17.91 -7.48 -2.91
N LEU A 365 17.98 -6.62 -1.90
CA LEU A 365 19.04 -5.61 -1.74
C LEU A 365 20.39 -6.33 -1.55
N SER A 366 21.07 -6.71 -2.64
CA SER A 366 22.43 -7.25 -2.61
C SER A 366 23.49 -6.16 -2.48
#